data_AF-A0A5C8LRR8-F1
#
_entry.id   AF-A0A5C8LRR8-F1
#
_cell.length_a   1.000
_cell.length_b   1.000
_cell.length_c   1.000
_cell.angle_alpha   90.00
_cell.angle_beta   90.00
_cell.angle_gamma   90.00
#
_symmetry.space_group_name_H-M   'P 1'
#
loop_
_entity.id
_entity.type
_entity.pdbx_description
1 polymer ?
#
loop_
_entity_poly.entity_id
_entity_poly.type
_entity_poly.pdbx_seq_one_letter_code
_entity_poly.pdbx_strand_id
1 'polypeptide(L)'
;MRKVENYRPAVLDFTTESNEVPKYLGEEKFETPEEAHKFMNEHFVASSTKFTATRFMDDYEIGELRHEYQEELEEILPELKELETKAKAEFEKAKEEYSKAKEQVSASLQKIQSLSDEVREGTTEVNLDQAFTYELVYKGKRFYFTIVDKRIQLCGVREIPLYEQDDLISSSERNAQSFESMQEVVNG
;
A
#
# COMPACT_ATOMS: atom_id res chain seq x y z
N MET A 1 -15.50 -14.32 -29.98
CA MET A 1 -15.84 -15.08 -31.19
C MET A 1 -17.27 -15.58 -31.09
N ARG A 2 -18.20 -14.71 -31.51
CA ARG A 2 -19.44 -15.20 -32.11
C ARG A 2 -18.99 -16.14 -33.21
N LYS A 3 -19.13 -17.45 -32.99
CA LYS A 3 -18.94 -18.39 -34.08
C LYS A 3 -19.89 -17.94 -35.17
N VAL A 4 -19.39 -17.67 -36.38
CA VAL A 4 -20.28 -17.33 -37.47
C VAL A 4 -21.22 -18.51 -37.66
N GLU A 5 -22.46 -18.33 -37.23
CA GLU A 5 -23.42 -19.42 -37.20
C GLU A 5 -23.68 -19.89 -38.63
N ASN A 6 -23.61 -21.20 -38.84
CA ASN A 6 -23.82 -21.83 -40.15
C ASN A 6 -22.77 -21.49 -41.23
N TYR A 7 -21.57 -21.07 -40.85
CA TYR A 7 -20.46 -20.88 -41.80
C TYR A 7 -19.55 -22.11 -41.90
N ARG A 8 -19.23 -22.52 -43.14
CA ARG A 8 -18.16 -23.47 -43.44
C ARG A 8 -17.34 -22.91 -44.61
N PRO A 9 -16.01 -22.76 -44.46
CA PRO A 9 -15.14 -22.36 -45.56
C PRO A 9 -15.28 -23.27 -46.77
N ALA A 10 -15.16 -22.70 -47.96
CA ALA A 10 -15.17 -23.45 -49.22
C ALA A 10 -13.99 -24.44 -49.31
N VAL A 11 -12.84 -24.07 -48.72
CA VAL A 11 -11.64 -24.90 -48.65
C VAL A 11 -11.18 -24.99 -47.20
N LEU A 12 -11.01 -26.22 -46.72
CA LEU A 12 -10.46 -26.50 -45.39
C LEU A 12 -8.98 -26.84 -45.54
N ASP A 13 -8.10 -25.95 -45.08
CA ASP A 13 -6.65 -26.17 -45.08
C ASP A 13 -6.12 -26.32 -43.66
N PHE A 14 -5.74 -27.53 -43.28
CA PHE A 14 -5.22 -27.83 -41.94
C PHE A 14 -3.77 -27.37 -41.81
N THR A 15 -3.37 -26.92 -40.63
CA THR A 15 -2.03 -26.32 -40.40
C THR A 15 -0.89 -27.32 -40.34
N THR A 16 -1.19 -28.62 -40.47
CA THR A 16 -0.22 -29.70 -40.29
C THR A 16 0.38 -30.12 -41.63
N GLU A 17 1.70 -30.22 -41.66
CA GLU A 17 2.47 -30.78 -42.76
C GLU A 17 3.38 -31.91 -42.26
N SER A 18 3.69 -32.87 -43.13
CA SER A 18 4.62 -33.96 -42.84
C SER A 18 5.52 -34.20 -44.04
N ASN A 19 6.79 -34.51 -43.78
CA ASN A 19 7.74 -34.93 -44.80
C ASN A 19 7.77 -36.46 -44.97
N GLU A 20 7.12 -37.20 -44.07
CA GLU A 20 7.11 -38.67 -44.06
C GLU A 20 5.92 -39.24 -44.82
N VAL A 21 4.80 -38.52 -44.84
CA VAL A 21 3.56 -38.93 -45.49
C VAL A 21 2.99 -37.79 -46.33
N PRO A 22 2.37 -38.10 -47.48
CA PRO A 22 1.78 -37.08 -48.34
C PRO A 22 0.59 -36.38 -47.66
N LYS A 23 0.34 -35.13 -48.03
CA LYS A 23 -0.80 -34.31 -47.53
C LYS A 23 -2.17 -34.90 -47.92
N TYR A 24 -2.26 -35.57 -49.06
CA TYR A 24 -3.47 -36.23 -49.57
C TYR A 24 -3.17 -37.69 -49.87
N LEU A 25 -4.12 -38.58 -49.58
CA LEU A 25 -4.05 -40.01 -49.88
C LEU A 25 -5.07 -40.37 -50.98
N GLY A 26 -4.65 -41.14 -51.98
CA GLY A 26 -5.50 -41.60 -53.11
C GLY A 26 -5.41 -40.75 -54.38
N GLU A 27 -6.16 -41.12 -55.42
CA GLU A 27 -6.36 -40.33 -56.64
C GLU A 27 -7.36 -39.18 -56.39
N GLU A 28 -7.33 -38.16 -57.26
CA GLU A 28 -8.05 -36.89 -57.09
C GLU A 28 -9.51 -37.05 -56.61
N LYS A 29 -9.80 -36.48 -55.43
CA LYS A 29 -11.11 -36.35 -54.78
C LYS A 29 -12.07 -37.55 -54.94
N PHE A 30 -12.21 -38.36 -53.88
CA PHE A 30 -13.29 -39.33 -53.77
C PHE A 30 -14.67 -38.69 -53.94
N GLU A 31 -15.57 -39.34 -54.69
CA GLU A 31 -16.93 -38.84 -54.91
C GLU A 31 -17.81 -39.10 -53.69
N THR A 32 -17.56 -40.22 -52.99
CA THR A 32 -18.34 -40.62 -51.81
C THR A 32 -17.47 -40.99 -50.60
N PRO A 33 -17.97 -40.81 -49.36
CA PRO A 33 -17.28 -41.28 -48.16
C PRO A 33 -17.02 -42.80 -48.15
N GLU A 34 -17.91 -43.59 -48.73
CA GLU A 34 -17.79 -45.05 -48.81
C GLU A 34 -16.59 -45.48 -49.65
N GLU A 35 -16.30 -44.79 -50.76
CA GLU A 35 -15.10 -45.01 -51.57
C GLU A 35 -13.82 -44.73 -50.79
N ALA A 36 -13.78 -43.60 -50.07
CA ALA A 36 -12.65 -43.26 -49.21
C ALA A 36 -12.44 -44.31 -48.10
N HIS A 37 -13.52 -44.81 -47.49
CA HIS A 37 -13.44 -45.87 -46.49
C HIS A 37 -12.93 -47.19 -47.07
N LYS A 38 -13.38 -47.58 -48.26
CA LYS A 38 -12.90 -48.77 -48.95
C LYS A 38 -11.40 -48.67 -49.25
N PHE A 39 -10.95 -47.53 -49.79
CA PHE A 39 -9.54 -47.25 -50.03
C PHE A 39 -8.71 -47.37 -48.75
N MET A 40 -9.16 -46.77 -47.63
CA MET A 40 -8.45 -46.85 -46.35
C MET A 40 -8.32 -48.28 -45.84
N ASN A 41 -9.34 -49.12 -46.00
CA ASN A 41 -9.33 -50.52 -45.53
C ASN A 41 -8.53 -51.46 -46.45
N GLU A 42 -8.49 -51.19 -47.76
CA GLU A 42 -7.74 -52.01 -48.72
C GLU A 42 -6.23 -51.71 -48.66
N HIS A 43 -5.84 -50.47 -48.41
CA HIS A 43 -4.45 -50.03 -48.44
C HIS A 43 -3.80 -49.90 -47.05
N PHE A 44 -4.57 -49.75 -45.97
CA PHE A 44 -4.03 -49.50 -44.63
C PHE A 44 -4.74 -50.32 -43.54
N VAL A 45 -4.01 -50.65 -42.48
CA VAL A 45 -4.59 -51.19 -41.24
C VAL A 45 -4.80 -50.03 -40.27
N ALA A 46 -5.98 -49.40 -40.32
CA ALA A 46 -6.30 -48.21 -39.53
C ALA A 46 -7.59 -48.40 -38.71
N SER A 47 -7.73 -47.64 -37.62
CA SER A 47 -8.94 -47.59 -36.78
C SER A 47 -9.51 -46.18 -36.74
N SER A 48 -10.84 -46.05 -36.74
CA SER A 48 -11.51 -44.75 -36.64
C SER A 48 -11.30 -44.15 -35.24
N THR A 49 -10.94 -42.87 -35.18
CA THR A 49 -10.70 -42.16 -33.92
C THR A 49 -11.34 -40.77 -33.92
N LYS A 50 -11.68 -40.25 -32.75
CA LYS A 50 -12.08 -38.86 -32.57
C LYS A 50 -10.82 -38.01 -32.45
N PHE A 51 -10.67 -37.03 -33.33
CA PHE A 51 -9.51 -36.15 -33.35
C PHE A 51 -9.94 -34.70 -33.60
N THR A 52 -9.22 -33.75 -33.01
CA THR A 52 -9.41 -32.31 -33.23
C THR A 52 -8.16 -31.76 -33.90
N ALA A 53 -8.33 -31.06 -35.02
CA ALA A 53 -7.24 -30.46 -35.78
C ALA A 53 -7.43 -28.95 -35.87
N THR A 54 -6.33 -28.23 -36.10
CA THR A 54 -6.32 -26.80 -36.36
C THR A 54 -6.20 -26.56 -37.85
N ARG A 55 -6.92 -25.55 -38.34
CA ARG A 55 -6.87 -25.10 -39.73
C ARG A 55 -6.59 -23.61 -39.81
N PHE A 56 -6.15 -23.19 -40.99
CA PHE A 56 -6.14 -21.78 -41.32
C PHE A 56 -7.58 -21.27 -41.42
N MET A 57 -7.78 -20.05 -40.93
CA MET A 57 -9.01 -19.28 -41.14
C MET A 57 -9.00 -18.72 -42.57
N ASP A 58 -10.17 -18.53 -43.15
CA ASP A 58 -10.29 -17.79 -44.40
C ASP A 58 -10.44 -16.28 -44.16
N ASP A 59 -10.46 -15.50 -45.24
CA ASP A 59 -10.52 -14.04 -45.17
C ASP A 59 -11.78 -13.52 -44.48
N TYR A 60 -12.89 -14.25 -44.59
CA TYR A 60 -14.14 -13.86 -43.95
C TYR A 60 -14.07 -14.05 -42.43
N GLU A 61 -13.60 -15.22 -41.96
CA GLU A 61 -13.40 -15.47 -40.53
C GLU A 61 -12.38 -14.52 -39.90
N ILE A 62 -11.31 -14.23 -40.63
CA ILE A 62 -10.31 -13.24 -40.22
C ILE A 62 -10.95 -11.84 -40.14
N GLY A 63 -11.78 -11.47 -41.11
CA GLY A 63 -12.52 -10.20 -41.12
C GLY A 63 -13.45 -10.04 -39.93
N GLU A 64 -14.24 -11.06 -39.62
CA GLU A 64 -15.15 -11.05 -38.47
C GLU A 64 -14.38 -10.95 -37.15
N LEU A 65 -13.31 -11.73 -36.98
CA LEU A 65 -12.49 -11.67 -35.78
C LEU A 65 -11.80 -10.30 -35.64
N ARG A 66 -11.43 -9.67 -36.76
CA ARG A 66 -10.88 -8.32 -36.79
C ARG A 66 -11.89 -7.29 -36.35
N HIS A 67 -13.12 -7.40 -36.84
CA HIS A 67 -14.20 -6.53 -36.44
C HIS A 67 -14.48 -6.66 -34.94
N GLU A 68 -14.56 -7.88 -34.42
CA GLU A 68 -14.78 -8.12 -32.99
C GLU A 68 -13.70 -7.47 -32.11
N TYR A 69 -12.41 -7.69 -32.40
CA TYR A 69 -11.38 -7.08 -31.56
C TYR A 69 -11.28 -5.56 -31.76
N GLN A 70 -11.67 -5.04 -32.93
CA GLN A 70 -11.71 -3.60 -33.16
C GLN A 70 -12.79 -2.94 -32.32
N GLU A 71 -14.00 -3.51 -32.25
CA GLU A 71 -15.07 -3.05 -31.35
C GLU A 71 -14.60 -3.04 -29.89
N GLU A 72 -13.96 -4.13 -29.44
CA GLU A 72 -13.41 -4.23 -28.09
C GLU A 72 -12.37 -3.12 -27.81
N LEU A 73 -11.53 -2.80 -28.81
CA LEU A 73 -10.45 -1.83 -28.67
C LEU A 73 -10.93 -0.38 -28.73
N GLU A 74 -11.83 -0.06 -29.66
CA GLU A 74 -12.23 1.31 -29.97
C GLU A 74 -13.44 1.78 -29.16
N GLU A 75 -14.32 0.87 -28.74
CA GLU A 75 -15.55 1.21 -28.01
C GLU A 75 -15.46 0.78 -26.54
N ILE A 76 -15.22 -0.51 -26.29
CA ILE A 76 -15.37 -1.09 -24.95
C ILE A 76 -14.20 -0.69 -24.04
N LEU A 77 -12.95 -0.88 -24.49
CA LEU A 77 -11.76 -0.63 -23.67
C LEU A 77 -11.66 0.82 -23.17
N PRO A 78 -11.93 1.87 -23.98
CA PRO A 78 -11.90 3.24 -23.51
C PRO A 78 -12.91 3.52 -22.38
N GLU A 79 -14.15 3.04 -22.52
CA GLU A 79 -15.19 3.20 -21.49
C GLU A 79 -14.78 2.54 -20.17
N LEU A 80 -14.24 1.31 -20.24
CA LEU A 80 -13.76 0.59 -19.06
C LEU A 80 -12.58 1.28 -18.40
N LYS A 81 -11.63 1.84 -19.17
CA LYS A 81 -10.50 2.61 -18.63
C LYS A 81 -10.94 3.90 -17.95
N GLU A 82 -11.95 4.58 -18.50
CA GLU A 82 -12.50 5.77 -17.86
C GLU A 82 -13.17 5.41 -16.52
N LEU A 83 -13.94 4.31 -16.50
CA LEU A 83 -14.58 3.81 -15.29
C LEU A 83 -13.55 3.40 -14.24
N GLU A 84 -12.48 2.69 -14.63
CA GLU A 84 -11.37 2.33 -13.75
C GLU A 84 -10.71 3.58 -13.15
N THR A 85 -10.45 4.59 -13.99
CA THR A 85 -9.80 5.83 -13.56
C THR A 85 -10.66 6.59 -12.56
N LYS A 86 -11.97 6.70 -12.79
CA LYS A 86 -12.93 7.32 -11.86
C LYS A 86 -12.99 6.59 -10.53
N ALA A 87 -13.16 5.27 -10.57
CA ALA A 87 -13.23 4.44 -9.37
C ALA A 87 -11.94 4.53 -8.53
N LYS A 88 -10.78 4.57 -9.18
CA LYS A 88 -9.48 4.75 -8.50
C LYS A 88 -9.38 6.12 -7.82
N ALA A 89 -9.83 7.19 -8.48
CA ALA A 89 -9.81 8.53 -7.91
C ALA A 89 -10.74 8.66 -6.69
N GLU A 90 -11.92 8.03 -6.74
CA GLU A 90 -12.85 7.97 -5.61
C GLU A 90 -12.28 7.17 -4.44
N PHE A 91 -11.64 6.03 -4.73
CA PHE A 91 -11.01 5.19 -3.72
C PHE A 91 -9.89 5.92 -2.97
N GLU A 92 -8.99 6.61 -3.68
CA GLU A 92 -7.91 7.36 -3.02
C GLU A 92 -8.44 8.51 -2.16
N LYS A 93 -9.49 9.23 -2.61
CA LYS A 93 -10.16 10.24 -1.78
C LYS A 93 -10.75 9.64 -0.50
N ALA A 94 -11.49 8.54 -0.62
CA ALA A 94 -12.09 7.86 0.53
C ALA A 94 -11.01 7.36 1.51
N LYS A 95 -9.87 6.90 1.00
CA LYS A 95 -8.73 6.46 1.81
C LYS A 95 -8.08 7.61 2.58
N GLU A 96 -7.91 8.77 1.94
CA GLU A 96 -7.41 9.98 2.62
C GLU A 96 -8.37 10.44 3.72
N GLU A 97 -9.67 10.48 3.43
CA GLU A 97 -10.71 10.84 4.41
C GLU A 97 -10.71 9.88 5.60
N TYR A 98 -10.62 8.58 5.35
CA TYR A 98 -10.50 7.56 6.39
C TYR A 98 -9.24 7.76 7.25
N SER A 99 -8.08 8.04 6.64
CA SER A 99 -6.85 8.30 7.38
C SER A 99 -6.99 9.50 8.31
N LYS A 100 -7.56 10.61 7.81
CA LYS A 100 -7.82 11.82 8.60
C LYS A 100 -8.77 11.54 9.76
N ALA A 101 -9.86 10.81 9.52
CA ALA A 101 -10.80 10.45 10.57
C ALA A 101 -10.13 9.57 11.64
N LYS A 102 -9.30 8.61 11.23
CA LYS A 102 -8.55 7.75 12.14
C LYS A 102 -7.56 8.55 13.00
N GLU A 103 -6.83 9.49 12.42
CA GLU A 103 -5.93 10.38 13.13
C GLU A 103 -6.67 11.25 14.17
N GLN A 104 -7.82 11.81 13.79
CA GLN A 104 -8.66 12.61 14.70
C GLN A 104 -9.17 11.78 15.89
N VAL A 105 -9.63 10.55 15.64
CA VAL A 105 -10.04 9.63 16.71
C VAL A 105 -8.87 9.32 17.65
N SER A 106 -7.70 9.00 17.10
CA SER A 106 -6.51 8.71 17.90
C SER A 106 -6.08 9.92 18.75
N ALA A 107 -6.11 11.12 18.19
CA ALA A 107 -5.77 12.35 18.91
C ALA A 107 -6.77 12.61 20.05
N SER A 108 -8.06 12.37 19.81
CA SER A 108 -9.09 12.48 20.85
C SER A 108 -8.88 11.47 21.98
N LEU A 109 -8.53 10.22 21.66
CA LEU A 109 -8.25 9.19 22.66
C LEU A 109 -7.01 9.52 23.50
N GLN A 110 -5.94 10.02 22.87
CA GLN A 110 -4.76 10.48 23.58
C GLN A 110 -5.09 11.64 24.53
N LYS A 111 -5.88 12.61 24.08
CA LYS A 111 -6.33 13.72 24.93
C LYS A 111 -7.15 13.24 26.13
N ILE A 112 -8.06 12.28 25.92
CA ILE A 112 -8.83 11.66 27.00
C ILE A 112 -7.89 10.99 28.01
N GLN A 113 -6.87 10.27 27.54
CA GLN A 113 -5.88 9.63 28.40
C GLN A 113 -5.11 10.66 29.23
N SER A 114 -4.58 11.72 28.60
CA SER A 114 -3.86 12.79 29.31
C SER A 114 -4.73 13.45 30.39
N LEU A 115 -5.98 13.80 30.06
CA LEU A 115 -6.92 14.37 31.03
C LEU A 115 -7.23 13.39 32.17
N SER A 116 -7.38 12.11 31.86
CA SER A 116 -7.60 11.08 32.89
C SER A 116 -6.38 10.92 33.81
N ASP A 117 -5.18 11.06 33.28
CA ASP A 117 -3.94 10.99 34.04
C ASP A 117 -3.79 12.23 34.94
N GLU A 118 -4.05 13.44 34.44
CA GLU A 118 -4.09 14.68 35.24
C GLU A 118 -5.08 14.56 36.41
N VAL A 119 -6.30 14.07 36.14
CA VAL A 119 -7.32 13.86 37.18
C VAL A 119 -6.87 12.80 38.20
N ARG A 120 -6.26 11.71 37.76
CA ARG A 120 -5.78 10.63 38.65
C ARG A 120 -4.65 11.11 39.54
N GLU A 121 -3.72 11.88 39.00
CA GLU A 121 -2.55 12.39 39.72
C GLU A 121 -2.88 13.62 40.57
N GLY A 122 -3.97 14.33 40.26
CA GLY A 122 -4.34 15.58 40.92
C GLY A 122 -3.37 16.71 40.58
N THR A 123 -2.73 16.64 39.41
CA THR A 123 -1.70 17.57 38.93
C THR A 123 -2.26 18.43 37.80
N THR A 124 -1.67 19.61 37.60
CA THR A 124 -1.96 20.45 36.44
C THR A 124 -0.70 21.24 36.08
N GLU A 125 -0.49 21.48 34.79
CA GLU A 125 0.62 22.30 34.34
C GLU A 125 0.35 23.77 34.63
N VAL A 126 1.36 24.46 35.16
CA VAL A 126 1.31 25.90 35.43
C VAL A 126 2.43 26.57 34.66
N ASN A 127 2.06 27.53 33.80
CA ASN A 127 3.04 28.40 33.15
C ASN A 127 3.51 29.46 34.15
N LEU A 128 4.77 29.37 34.54
CA LEU A 128 5.39 30.30 35.49
C LEU A 128 5.96 31.52 34.76
N ASP A 129 5.75 32.70 35.34
CA ASP A 129 6.28 33.95 34.80
C ASP A 129 7.80 34.01 34.99
N GLN A 130 8.51 34.26 33.89
CA GLN A 130 9.97 34.38 33.87
C GLN A 130 10.47 35.51 34.79
N ALA A 131 9.70 36.59 34.96
CA ALA A 131 10.07 37.71 35.83
C ALA A 131 10.21 37.29 37.31
N PHE A 132 9.55 36.21 37.72
CA PHE A 132 9.51 35.72 39.09
C PHE A 132 10.12 34.33 39.26
N THR A 133 10.71 33.76 38.20
CA THR A 133 11.26 32.40 38.19
C THR A 133 12.76 32.44 38.00
N TYR A 134 13.48 31.83 38.93
CA TYR A 134 14.93 31.83 39.03
C TYR A 134 15.47 30.42 38.84
N GLU A 135 16.55 30.31 38.08
CA GLU A 135 17.32 29.10 37.90
C GLU A 135 18.57 29.13 38.78
N LEU A 136 18.78 28.08 39.57
CA LEU A 136 19.95 27.90 40.42
C LEU A 136 20.67 26.61 40.05
N VAL A 137 21.97 26.71 39.81
CA VAL A 137 22.81 25.54 39.59
C VAL A 137 23.42 25.09 40.91
N TYR A 138 23.26 23.81 41.25
CA TYR A 138 23.88 23.22 42.44
C TYR A 138 24.02 21.70 42.27
N LYS A 139 25.19 21.15 42.64
CA LYS A 139 25.46 19.68 42.61
C LYS A 139 25.08 18.99 41.29
N GLY A 140 25.42 19.61 40.16
CA GLY A 140 25.14 19.05 38.82
C GLY A 140 23.67 19.07 38.40
N LYS A 141 22.82 19.85 39.09
CA LYS A 141 21.40 20.01 38.77
C LYS A 141 21.01 21.49 38.67
N ARG A 142 20.03 21.77 37.82
CA ARG A 142 19.32 23.05 37.72
C ARG A 142 18.05 22.96 38.56
N PHE A 143 17.96 23.80 39.57
CA PHE A 143 16.78 23.97 40.41
C PHE A 143 16.04 25.23 39.95
N TYR A 144 14.74 25.12 39.74
CA TYR A 144 13.89 26.24 39.36
C TYR A 144 13.05 26.62 40.57
N PHE A 145 13.16 27.87 40.97
CA PHE A 145 12.37 28.46 42.06
C PHE A 145 11.51 29.58 41.51
N THR A 146 10.27 29.68 41.98
CA THR A 146 9.37 30.77 41.58
C THR A 146 8.81 31.47 42.82
N ILE A 147 8.51 32.76 42.71
CA ILE A 147 7.86 33.53 43.76
C ILE A 147 6.35 33.39 43.60
N VAL A 148 5.72 32.66 44.52
CA VAL A 148 4.26 32.48 44.60
C VAL A 148 3.83 32.72 46.04
N ASP A 149 2.74 33.47 46.23
CA ASP A 149 2.18 33.79 47.56
C ASP A 149 3.21 34.35 48.57
N LYS A 150 4.06 35.27 48.09
CA LYS A 150 5.14 35.90 48.88
C LYS A 150 6.19 34.91 49.41
N ARG A 151 6.29 33.71 48.82
CA ARG A 151 7.29 32.69 49.16
C ARG A 151 8.07 32.29 47.91
N ILE A 152 9.34 31.96 48.09
CA ILE A 152 10.16 31.34 47.05
C ILE A 152 9.97 29.82 47.18
N GLN A 153 9.42 29.19 46.15
CA GLN A 153 9.09 27.76 46.15
C GLN A 153 9.82 27.03 45.03
N LEU A 154 10.32 25.83 45.33
CA LEU A 154 10.94 24.96 44.33
C LEU A 154 9.83 24.41 43.42
N CYS A 155 9.95 24.64 42.12
CA CYS A 155 8.96 24.25 41.11
C CYS A 155 9.52 23.35 40.01
N GLY A 156 10.83 23.07 40.01
CA GLY A 156 11.42 22.13 39.06
C GLY A 156 12.86 21.76 39.39
N VAL A 157 13.25 20.55 38.99
CA VAL A 157 14.64 20.07 39.07
C VAL A 157 14.98 19.39 37.77
N ARG A 158 16.11 19.75 37.15
CA ARG A 158 16.63 19.12 35.93
C ARG A 158 18.10 18.77 36.09
N GLU A 159 18.51 17.67 35.48
CA GLU A 159 19.92 17.29 35.47
C GLU A 159 20.69 18.12 34.43
N ILE A 160 21.94 18.46 34.75
CA ILE A 160 22.82 19.19 33.85
C ILE A 160 23.60 18.18 33.00
N PRO A 161 23.51 18.24 31.66
CA PRO A 161 24.34 17.43 30.79
C PRO A 161 25.84 17.62 31.07
N LEU A 162 26.62 16.54 31.01
CA LEU A 162 28.05 16.54 31.38
C LEU A 162 28.88 17.63 30.67
N TYR A 163 28.55 17.95 29.42
CA TYR A 163 29.28 18.94 28.62
C TYR A 163 29.05 20.39 29.05
N GLU A 164 28.04 20.69 29.88
CA GLU A 164 27.77 22.04 30.40
C GLU A 164 28.26 22.23 31.84
N GLN A 165 28.70 21.16 32.50
CA GLN A 165 29.00 21.22 33.93
C GLN A 165 30.22 22.10 34.22
N ASP A 166 31.25 22.02 33.37
CA ASP A 166 32.51 22.77 33.52
C ASP A 166 32.28 24.28 33.53
N ASP A 167 31.37 24.77 32.69
CA ASP A 167 31.04 26.20 32.58
C ASP A 167 30.24 26.73 33.79
N LEU A 168 29.61 25.85 34.57
CA LEU A 168 28.70 26.20 35.66
C LEU A 168 29.26 25.93 37.07
N ILE A 169 30.51 25.46 37.17
CA ILE A 169 31.17 25.13 38.46
C ILE A 169 31.18 26.32 39.42
N SER A 170 31.60 27.49 38.95
CA SER A 170 31.70 28.70 39.78
C SER A 170 30.35 29.12 40.38
N SER A 171 29.27 29.00 39.60
CA SER A 171 27.91 29.27 40.07
C SER A 171 27.44 28.22 41.07
N SER A 172 27.77 26.95 40.84
CA SER A 172 27.47 25.85 41.77
C SER A 172 28.17 26.02 43.12
N GLU A 173 29.45 26.40 43.14
CA GLU A 173 30.22 26.61 44.37
C GLU A 173 29.68 27.78 45.21
N ARG A 174 29.34 28.89 44.56
CA ARG A 174 28.74 30.05 45.25
C ARG A 174 27.38 29.71 45.87
N ASN A 175 26.57 28.94 45.15
CA ASN A 175 25.28 28.47 45.66
C ASN A 175 25.47 27.45 46.79
N ALA A 176 26.50 26.60 46.73
CA ALA A 176 26.84 25.65 47.80
C ALA A 176 27.10 26.33 49.13
N GLN A 177 27.95 27.35 49.14
CA GLN A 177 28.25 28.16 50.32
C GLN A 177 26.98 28.82 50.90
N SER A 178 26.10 29.29 50.03
CA SER A 178 24.83 29.90 50.43
C SER A 178 23.91 28.86 51.10
N PHE A 179 23.76 27.66 50.54
CA PHE A 179 22.95 26.59 51.13
C PHE A 179 23.53 26.07 52.45
N GLU A 180 24.85 25.91 52.56
CA GLU A 180 25.52 25.48 53.79
C GLU A 180 25.29 26.47 54.93
N SER A 181 25.45 27.77 54.65
CA SER A 181 25.19 28.83 55.66
C SER A 181 23.73 28.86 56.13
N MET A 182 22.77 28.49 55.28
CA MET A 182 21.36 28.42 55.64
C MET A 182 21.02 27.16 56.46
N GLN A 183 21.76 26.06 56.30
CA GLN A 183 21.57 24.83 57.08
C GLN A 183 22.10 24.93 58.52
N GLU A 184 23.16 25.72 58.74
CA GLU A 184 23.70 25.99 60.09
C GLU A 184 22.73 26.81 60.95
N VAL A 185 21.95 27.71 60.34
CA VAL A 185 20.97 28.59 61.04
C VAL A 185 19.68 27.85 61.42
N VAL A 186 19.34 26.74 60.76
CA VAL A 186 18.13 25.96 61.04
C VAL A 186 18.35 24.87 62.11
N ASN A 187 19.61 24.47 62.33
CA ASN A 187 20.00 23.41 63.28
C ASN A 187 20.67 23.94 64.57
N GLY A 188 20.69 25.27 64.78
CA GLY A 188 21.11 25.92 66.03
C GLY A 188 19.95 26.67 66.68
#